data_AF-A0A7X9IB05-F1
#
_entry.id   AF-A0A7X9IB05-F1
#
_cell.length_a   1.000
_cell.length_b   1.000
_cell.length_c   1.000
_cell.angle_alpha   90.00
_cell.angle_beta   90.00
_cell.angle_gamma   90.00
#
_symmetry.space_group_name_H-M   'P 1'
#
loop_
_entity.id
_entity.type
_entity.pdbx_description
1 polymer ?
#
loop_
_entity_poly.entity_id
_entity_poly.type
_entity_poly.pdbx_seq_one_letter_code
_entity_poly.pdbx_strand_id
1 'polypeptide(L)'
;PKQATITTVNLATGKVSSSTPNSSAFIRKFQGALFYVTQNILQSKHQLVFKYDFYDPNTKVKGSEIGNGGIPASYGPLTSADVMYRTYGIGYIFKWDANVKIMVYYDIVRNESTRLQGYSSDLKDNVFTFRIQYKF
;
A
#
# COMPACT_ATOMS: atom_id res chain seq x y z
N PRO A 1 -10.55 -17.94 8.77
CA PRO A 1 -11.05 -16.62 8.27
C PRO A 1 -12.52 -16.72 7.83
N LYS A 2 -13.33 -15.68 8.03
CA LYS A 2 -14.74 -15.68 7.57
C LYS A 2 -14.75 -15.38 6.06
N GLN A 3 -15.34 -16.27 5.25
CA GLN A 3 -15.57 -16.00 3.84
C GLN A 3 -16.60 -14.89 3.70
N ALA A 4 -16.40 -13.99 2.74
CA ALA A 4 -17.39 -12.95 2.43
C ALA A 4 -18.62 -13.60 1.78
N THR A 5 -19.78 -13.47 2.41
CA THR A 5 -21.07 -13.88 1.85
C THR A 5 -21.74 -12.65 1.24
N ILE A 6 -22.05 -12.70 -0.05
CA ILE A 6 -22.80 -11.62 -0.72
C ILE A 6 -24.28 -11.97 -0.66
N THR A 7 -25.05 -11.08 -0.05
CA THR A 7 -26.51 -11.19 0.03
C THR A 7 -27.11 -10.18 -0.93
N THR A 8 -27.80 -10.67 -1.98
CA THR A 8 -28.52 -9.79 -2.91
C THR A 8 -30.02 -9.92 -2.65
N VAL A 9 -30.68 -8.78 -2.50
CA VAL A 9 -32.14 -8.70 -2.37
C VAL A 9 -32.71 -8.34 -3.73
N ASN A 10 -33.60 -9.17 -4.26
CA ASN A 10 -34.38 -8.79 -5.42
C ASN A 10 -35.54 -7.88 -4.94
N LEU A 11 -35.46 -6.58 -5.25
CA LEU A 11 -36.43 -5.59 -4.78
C LEU A 11 -37.86 -5.80 -5.31
N ALA A 12 -38.04 -6.54 -6.41
CA ALA A 12 -39.36 -6.80 -7.00
C ALA A 12 -40.07 -8.03 -6.41
N THR A 13 -39.31 -8.99 -5.85
CA THR A 13 -39.85 -10.27 -5.34
C THR A 13 -39.59 -10.50 -3.85
N GLY A 14 -38.83 -9.62 -3.19
CA GLY A 14 -38.44 -9.77 -1.78
C GLY A 14 -37.52 -10.96 -1.50
N LYS A 15 -37.15 -11.74 -2.53
CA LYS A 15 -36.35 -12.96 -2.37
C LYS A 15 -34.89 -12.59 -2.11
N VAL A 16 -34.37 -13.09 -1.00
CA VAL A 16 -32.95 -12.98 -0.64
C VAL A 16 -32.22 -14.19 -1.21
N SER A 17 -31.21 -13.95 -2.04
CA SER A 17 -30.33 -15.02 -2.55
C SER A 17 -28.93 -14.83 -2.00
N SER A 18 -28.39 -15.86 -1.36
CA SER A 18 -26.99 -15.96 -0.99
C SER A 18 -26.25 -16.74 -2.07
N SER A 19 -25.25 -16.12 -2.68
CA SER A 19 -24.30 -16.83 -3.53
C SER A 19 -22.93 -16.74 -2.88
N THR A 20 -22.26 -17.89 -2.75
CA THR A 20 -20.85 -17.91 -2.40
C THR A 20 -20.09 -17.66 -3.71
N PRO A 21 -19.27 -16.60 -3.80
CA PRO A 21 -18.47 -16.37 -4.99
C PRO A 21 -17.59 -17.60 -5.30
N ASN A 22 -17.42 -17.95 -6.58
CA ASN A 22 -16.55 -19.07 -7.02
C ASN A 22 -15.07 -18.88 -6.60
N SER A 23 -14.69 -17.68 -6.17
CA SER A 23 -13.41 -17.37 -5.56
C SER A 23 -13.58 -17.12 -4.05
N SER A 24 -12.78 -17.78 -3.21
CA SER A 24 -12.80 -17.53 -1.78
C SER A 24 -12.28 -16.12 -1.46
N ALA A 25 -13.17 -15.21 -1.04
CA ALA A 25 -12.82 -13.88 -0.54
C ALA A 25 -12.72 -13.89 1.00
N PHE A 26 -11.60 -13.42 1.55
CA PHE A 26 -11.33 -13.44 2.98
C PHE A 26 -11.27 -12.04 3.58
N ILE A 27 -11.90 -11.84 4.74
CA ILE A 27 -11.76 -10.61 5.51
C ILE A 27 -10.44 -10.64 6.29
N ARG A 28 -9.55 -9.67 6.02
CA ARG A 28 -8.24 -9.52 6.66
C ARG A 28 -8.16 -8.20 7.42
N LYS A 29 -7.44 -8.21 8.55
CA LYS A 29 -7.17 -6.99 9.32
C LYS A 29 -5.90 -6.37 8.79
N PHE A 30 -6.01 -5.19 8.21
CA PHE A 30 -4.86 -4.42 7.74
C PHE A 30 -4.43 -3.40 8.81
N GLN A 31 -3.18 -2.96 8.72
CA GLN A 31 -2.67 -1.80 9.43
C GLN A 31 -1.77 -0.99 8.49
N GLY A 32 -1.63 0.28 8.78
CA GLY A 32 -0.70 1.14 8.07
C GLY A 32 -0.64 2.51 8.71
N ALA A 33 0.44 3.22 8.43
CA ALA A 33 0.59 4.60 8.85
C ALA A 33 1.35 5.40 7.80
N LEU A 34 1.10 6.70 7.80
CA LEU A 34 1.78 7.67 6.95
C LEU A 34 2.31 8.79 7.85
N PHE A 35 3.62 8.98 7.80
CA PHE A 35 4.33 10.09 8.43
C PHE A 35 4.85 11.01 7.34
N TYR A 36 4.60 12.30 7.51
CA TYR A 36 4.95 13.31 6.51
C TYR A 36 5.47 14.56 7.19
N VAL A 37 6.74 14.87 6.95
CA VAL A 37 7.41 16.05 7.49
C VAL A 37 7.80 16.93 6.33
N THR A 38 7.51 18.22 6.46
CA THR A 38 7.86 19.21 5.46
C THR A 38 8.51 20.39 6.15
N GLN A 39 9.70 20.77 5.69
CA GLN A 39 10.46 21.89 6.22
C GLN A 39 10.71 22.90 5.11
N ASN A 40 10.22 24.13 5.28
CA ASN A 40 10.65 25.25 4.44
C ASN A 40 12.00 25.75 4.96
N ILE A 41 12.95 26.02 4.07
CA ILE A 41 14.26 26.55 4.45
C ILE A 41 14.11 28.06 4.57
N LEU A 42 13.97 28.56 5.82
CA LEU A 42 13.83 30.00 6.12
C LEU A 42 12.73 30.67 5.26
N GLN A 43 13.00 31.86 4.73
CA GLN A 43 12.17 32.59 3.78
C GLN A 43 12.53 32.27 2.32
N SER A 44 13.22 31.16 2.06
CA SER A 44 13.66 30.80 0.71
C SER A 44 12.56 30.13 -0.11
N LYS A 45 12.87 29.91 -1.40
CA LYS A 45 12.05 29.16 -2.36
C LYS A 45 12.19 27.64 -2.23
N HIS A 46 12.96 27.16 -1.26
CA HIS A 46 13.33 25.75 -1.12
C HIS A 46 12.57 25.08 0.03
N GLN A 47 12.03 23.90 -0.24
CA GLN A 47 11.27 23.11 0.71
C GLN A 47 11.71 21.65 0.63
N LEU A 48 12.01 21.07 1.78
CA LEU A 48 12.34 19.66 1.93
C LEU A 48 11.13 18.89 2.43
N VAL A 49 11.00 17.66 1.96
CA VAL A 49 9.92 16.75 2.30
C VAL A 49 10.52 15.40 2.65
N PHE A 50 10.06 14.85 3.77
CA PHE A 50 10.34 13.48 4.17
C PHE A 50 9.01 12.77 4.37
N LYS A 51 8.88 11.61 3.73
CA LYS A 51 7.71 10.75 3.80
C LYS A 51 8.17 9.39 4.28
N TYR A 52 7.45 8.84 5.24
CA TYR A 52 7.61 7.45 5.64
C TYR A 52 6.24 6.83 5.76
N ASP A 53 6.00 5.75 5.04
CA ASP A 53 4.76 4.98 5.16
C ASP A 53 5.04 3.49 5.27
N PHE A 54 4.14 2.80 5.95
CA PHE A 54 4.10 1.35 5.94
C PHE A 54 2.66 0.89 5.78
N TYR A 55 2.50 -0.23 5.09
CA TYR A 55 1.21 -0.86 4.89
C TYR A 55 1.37 -2.38 5.00
N ASP A 56 0.64 -2.95 5.95
CA ASP A 56 0.54 -4.37 6.22
C ASP A 56 -0.91 -4.80 5.93
N PRO A 57 -1.16 -5.48 4.81
CA PRO A 57 -2.48 -5.94 4.41
C PRO A 57 -3.08 -7.00 5.36
N ASN A 58 -2.24 -7.68 6.17
CA ASN A 58 -2.66 -8.81 6.98
C ASN A 58 -1.82 -8.96 8.27
N THR A 59 -2.20 -8.20 9.29
CA THR A 59 -1.58 -8.17 10.63
C THR A 59 -1.49 -9.50 11.38
N LYS A 60 -2.15 -10.54 10.89
CA LYS A 60 -2.19 -11.86 11.52
C LYS A 60 -1.11 -12.81 11.01
N VAL A 61 -0.36 -12.40 9.99
CA VAL A 61 0.57 -13.25 9.26
C VAL A 61 1.91 -12.53 9.17
N LYS A 62 3.00 -13.25 9.46
CA LYS A 62 4.37 -12.74 9.24
C LYS A 62 4.84 -13.10 7.84
N GLY A 63 5.76 -12.33 7.27
CA GLY A 63 6.29 -12.57 5.91
C GLY A 63 6.83 -13.99 5.70
N SER A 64 7.45 -14.59 6.72
CA SER A 64 7.97 -15.97 6.67
C SER A 64 6.90 -17.07 6.54
N GLU A 65 5.64 -16.76 6.88
CA GLU A 65 4.50 -17.66 6.76
C GLU A 65 3.84 -17.57 5.38
N ILE A 66 4.09 -16.47 4.66
CA ILE A 66 3.60 -16.23 3.31
C ILE A 66 4.43 -17.07 2.32
N GLY A 67 3.78 -17.97 1.59
CA GLY A 67 4.42 -18.85 0.60
C GLY A 67 4.93 -20.19 1.15
N ASN A 68 4.63 -20.54 2.41
CA ASN A 68 5.09 -21.79 3.03
C ASN A 68 4.33 -23.06 2.59
N GLY A 69 3.68 -23.06 1.41
CA GLY A 69 2.97 -24.21 0.82
C GLY A 69 1.72 -24.72 1.55
N GLY A 70 1.53 -24.35 2.83
CA GLY A 70 0.34 -24.66 3.60
C GLY A 70 -0.68 -23.52 3.57
N ILE A 71 -1.97 -23.86 3.47
CA ILE A 71 -3.08 -22.94 3.76
C ILE A 71 -3.36 -23.05 5.27
N PRO A 72 -2.99 -22.07 6.11
CA PRO A 72 -3.34 -22.15 7.51
C PRO A 72 -4.86 -22.02 7.64
N ALA A 73 -5.51 -22.98 8.31
CA ALA A 73 -6.95 -22.94 8.57
C ALA A 73 -7.39 -21.62 9.25
N SER A 74 -6.49 -21.02 10.03
CA SER A 74 -6.69 -19.75 10.74
C SER A 74 -6.84 -18.53 9.82
N TYR A 75 -6.15 -18.47 8.68
CA TYR A 75 -6.02 -17.25 7.85
C TYR A 75 -6.37 -17.43 6.36
N GLY A 76 -6.50 -18.66 5.85
CA GLY A 76 -6.81 -18.93 4.43
C GLY A 76 -5.56 -18.85 3.53
N PRO A 77 -5.71 -19.06 2.21
CA PRO A 77 -4.60 -18.97 1.26
C PRO A 77 -3.97 -17.57 1.29
N LEU A 78 -2.64 -17.54 1.32
CA LEU A 78 -1.83 -16.33 1.36
C LEU A 78 -1.20 -16.11 -0.02
N THR A 79 -1.16 -14.86 -0.45
CA THR A 79 -0.70 -14.47 -1.78
C THR A 79 0.27 -13.29 -1.69
N SER A 80 0.81 -12.82 -2.81
CA SER A 80 1.61 -11.59 -2.86
C SER A 80 0.86 -10.36 -2.33
N ALA A 81 -0.47 -10.37 -2.33
CA ALA A 81 -1.30 -9.30 -1.78
C ALA A 81 -1.30 -9.24 -0.24
N ASP A 82 -0.70 -10.22 0.44
CA ASP A 82 -0.56 -10.25 1.90
C ASP A 82 0.80 -9.72 2.38
N VAL A 83 1.70 -9.36 1.47
CA VAL A 83 3.06 -8.93 1.79
C VAL A 83 3.06 -7.47 2.24
N MET A 84 3.58 -7.22 3.45
CA MET A 84 3.80 -5.87 3.95
C MET A 84 4.90 -5.17 3.14
N TYR A 85 4.71 -3.88 2.91
CA TYR A 85 5.75 -2.99 2.39
C TYR A 85 5.84 -1.70 3.18
N ARG A 86 7.01 -1.06 3.10
CA ARG A 86 7.28 0.27 3.66
C ARG A 86 7.98 1.13 2.62
N THR A 87 7.70 2.42 2.63
CA THR A 87 8.24 3.37 1.68
C THR A 87 8.96 4.48 2.42
N TYR A 88 10.21 4.75 2.03
CA TYR A 88 10.96 5.92 2.48
C TYR A 88 11.04 6.91 1.32
N GLY A 89 10.28 7.99 1.41
CA GLY A 89 10.26 9.06 0.42
C GLY A 89 11.09 10.25 0.87
N ILE A 90 12.00 10.71 0.01
CA ILE A 90 12.66 12.00 0.15
C ILE A 90 12.27 12.89 -1.02
N GLY A 91 11.87 14.11 -0.71
CA GLY A 91 11.39 15.08 -1.67
C GLY A 91 12.05 16.44 -1.50
N TYR A 92 12.24 17.11 -2.62
CA TYR A 92 12.69 18.48 -2.70
C TYR A 92 11.76 19.26 -3.61
N ILE A 93 11.32 20.42 -3.14
CA ILE A 93 10.42 21.30 -3.87
C ILE A 93 11.09 22.66 -3.98
N PHE A 94 11.22 23.13 -5.22
CA PHE A 94 11.65 24.47 -5.56
C PHE A 94 10.49 25.28 -6.11
N LYS A 95 10.12 26.34 -5.41
CA LYS A 95 9.09 27.30 -5.83
C LYS A 95 9.74 28.36 -6.70
N TRP A 96 9.74 28.17 -8.02
CA TRP A 96 10.36 29.12 -8.95
C TRP A 96 9.71 30.50 -8.81
N ASP A 97 8.38 30.55 -8.81
CA ASP A 97 7.57 31.75 -8.57
C ASP A 97 6.25 31.38 -7.86
N ALA A 98 5.27 32.31 -7.84
CA ALA A 98 3.97 32.08 -7.21
C ALA A 98 3.09 31.05 -7.97
N ASN A 99 3.41 30.79 -9.23
CA ASN A 99 2.64 29.99 -10.16
C ASN A 99 3.35 28.67 -10.52
N VAL A 100 4.67 28.58 -10.47
CA VAL A 100 5.50 27.45 -10.89
C VAL A 100 6.23 26.85 -9.70
N LYS A 101 6.07 25.55 -9.53
CA LYS A 101 6.92 24.74 -8.63
C LYS A 101 7.50 23.53 -9.35
N ILE A 102 8.74 23.24 -9.02
CA ILE A 102 9.49 22.07 -9.48
C ILE A 102 9.65 21.15 -8.27
N MET A 103 9.39 19.86 -8.47
CA MET A 103 9.41 18.85 -7.43
C MET A 103 10.27 17.68 -7.90
N VAL A 104 11.17 17.24 -7.03
CA VAL A 104 11.98 16.04 -7.20
C VAL A 104 11.71 15.14 -6.03
N TYR A 105 11.34 13.89 -6.28
CA TYR A 105 11.05 12.91 -5.25
C TYR A 105 11.75 11.59 -5.59
N TYR A 106 12.18 10.91 -4.54
CA TYR A 106 12.74 9.58 -4.63
C TYR A 106 12.14 8.73 -3.52
N ASP A 107 11.38 7.72 -3.93
CA ASP A 107 10.70 6.78 -3.03
C ASP A 107 11.45 5.44 -3.06
N ILE A 108 11.96 5.04 -1.90
CA ILE A 108 12.61 3.76 -1.69
C ILE A 108 11.57 2.81 -1.10
N VAL A 109 11.07 1.91 -1.93
CA VAL A 109 10.11 0.89 -1.52
C VAL A 109 10.89 -0.31 -0.98
N ARG A 110 10.46 -0.82 0.18
CA ARG A 110 11.03 -2.03 0.77
C ARG A 110 9.94 -3.01 1.17
N ASN A 111 10.06 -4.24 0.72
CA ASN A 111 9.12 -5.31 1.01
C ASN A 111 9.62 -6.17 2.16
N GLU A 112 8.69 -6.80 2.89
CA GLU A 112 9.05 -7.88 3.80
C GLU A 112 9.55 -9.10 3.03
N SER A 113 10.57 -9.78 3.57
CA SER A 113 11.07 -11.04 2.99
C SER A 113 10.07 -12.16 3.28
N THR A 114 9.67 -12.86 2.23
CA THR A 114 8.72 -13.97 2.29
C THR A 114 9.27 -15.26 1.70
N ARG A 115 8.51 -16.35 1.73
CA ARG A 115 8.88 -17.60 1.05
C ARG A 115 8.25 -17.71 -0.35
N LEU A 116 7.53 -16.67 -0.80
CA LEU A 116 6.99 -16.62 -2.16
C LEU A 116 8.09 -16.35 -3.18
N GLN A 117 8.03 -17.09 -4.30
CA GLN A 117 8.90 -16.85 -5.45
C GLN A 117 8.69 -15.41 -5.96
N GLY A 118 9.78 -14.63 -6.06
CA GLY A 118 9.75 -13.22 -6.44
C GLY A 118 9.62 -12.22 -5.29
N TYR A 119 9.32 -12.69 -4.07
CA TYR A 119 9.25 -11.88 -2.83
C TYR A 119 10.15 -12.45 -1.72
N SER A 120 11.13 -13.28 -2.09
CA SER A 120 12.11 -13.85 -1.16
C SER A 120 13.14 -12.84 -0.67
N SER A 121 13.36 -11.80 -1.46
CA SER A 121 14.21 -10.66 -1.15
C SER A 121 13.46 -9.36 -1.42
N ASP A 122 13.98 -8.27 -0.87
CA ASP A 122 13.55 -6.91 -1.19
C ASP A 122 13.51 -6.71 -2.71
N LEU A 123 12.38 -6.21 -3.24
CA LEU A 123 12.26 -5.87 -4.64
C LEU A 123 12.98 -4.54 -4.89
N LYS A 124 13.57 -4.37 -6.08
CA LYS A 124 14.21 -3.11 -6.48
C LYS A 124 13.22 -2.24 -7.25
N ASP A 125 12.17 -1.81 -6.59
CA ASP A 125 11.03 -1.05 -7.14
C ASP A 125 11.01 0.41 -6.68
N ASN A 126 12.20 0.98 -6.42
CA ASN A 126 12.35 2.41 -6.12
C ASN A 126 11.81 3.27 -7.26
N VAL A 127 11.12 4.36 -6.92
CA VAL A 127 10.51 5.28 -7.88
C VAL A 127 11.19 6.63 -7.80
N PHE A 128 11.68 7.10 -8.94
CA PHE A 128 12.10 8.48 -9.11
C PHE A 128 10.98 9.28 -9.78
N THR A 129 10.62 10.41 -9.17
CA THR A 129 9.61 11.33 -9.70
C THR A 129 10.20 12.72 -9.89
N PHE A 130 10.18 13.20 -11.12
CA PHE A 130 10.40 14.60 -11.45
C PHE A 130 9.10 15.23 -11.93
N ARG A 131 8.69 16.36 -11.36
CA ARG A 131 7.42 17.00 -11.68
C ARG A 131 7.55 18.51 -11.69
N ILE A 132 7.01 19.13 -12.74
CA ILE A 132 6.78 20.58 -12.84
C ILE A 132 5.28 20.80 -12.73
N GLN A 133 4.85 21.74 -11.89
CA GLN A 133 3.45 22.08 -11.73
C GLN A 133 3.26 23.60 -11.85
N TYR A 134 2.35 23.99 -12.74
CA TYR A 134 1.87 25.36 -12.89
C TYR A 134 0.50 25.53 -12.21
N LYS A 135 0.27 26.67 -11.56
CA LYS A 135 -1.00 27.08 -10.93
C LYS A 135 -1.39 28.44 -11.49
N PHE A 136 -2.57 28.51 -12.11
CA PHE A 136 -3.21 29.73 -12.59
C PHE A 136 -3.99 30.44 -11.47
#